data_AF-A0A3C0C5F5-F1
#
_entry.id   AF-A0A3C0C5F5-F1
#
_cell.length_a   1.000
_cell.length_b   1.000
_cell.length_c   1.000
_cell.angle_alpha   90.00
_cell.angle_beta   90.00
_cell.angle_gamma   90.00
#
_symmetry.space_group_name_H-M   'P 1'
#
loop_
_entity.id
_entity.type
_entity.pdbx_description
1 polymer ?
#
loop_
_entity_poly.entity_id
_entity_poly.type
_entity_poly.pdbx_seq_one_letter_code
_entity_poly.pdbx_strand_id
1 'polypeptide(L)' 'QIARPVLPYALAYAAGAMIFVVVEEVVPESQSSGNGDLATMGVLFGFAVMMVLDVALG' A
#
# COMPACT_ATOMS: atom_id res chain seq x y z
N GLN A 1 10.00 -22.66 -18.77
CA GLN A 1 9.79 -23.07 -17.36
C GLN A 1 10.79 -22.44 -16.37
N ILE A 2 11.66 -21.51 -16.80
CA ILE A 2 12.67 -20.82 -15.97
C ILE A 2 12.16 -19.50 -15.36
N ALA A 3 11.01 -19.00 -15.83
CA ALA A 3 10.40 -17.75 -15.36
C ALA A 3 9.62 -17.90 -14.03
N ARG A 4 9.24 -19.12 -13.64
CA ARG A 4 8.47 -19.38 -12.41
C ARG A 4 9.17 -18.95 -11.11
N PRO A 5 10.49 -19.16 -10.93
CA PRO A 5 11.17 -18.69 -9.73
C PRO A 5 11.50 -17.19 -9.76
N VAL A 6 11.71 -16.57 -10.92
CA VAL A 6 12.07 -15.13 -11.00
C VAL A 6 10.87 -14.20 -10.86
N LEU A 7 9.69 -14.61 -11.35
CA LEU A 7 8.46 -13.82 -11.24
C LEU A 7 8.13 -13.35 -9.82
N PRO A 8 8.16 -14.22 -8.77
CA PRO A 8 7.85 -13.79 -7.40
C PRO A 8 8.89 -12.82 -6.84
N TYR A 9 10.17 -12.93 -7.21
CA TYR A 9 11.19 -11.95 -6.78
C TYR A 9 10.97 -10.58 -7.42
N ALA A 10 10.62 -10.53 -8.71
CA ALA A 10 10.30 -9.29 -9.40
C ALA A 10 9.01 -8.63 -8.85
N LEU A 11 7.98 -9.43 -8.55
CA LEU A 11 6.75 -8.94 -7.91
C LEU A 11 7.00 -8.45 -6.48
N ALA A 12 7.84 -9.14 -5.72
CA ALA A 12 8.23 -8.69 -4.37
C ALA A 12 8.98 -7.35 -4.42
N TYR A 13 9.86 -7.15 -5.41
CA TYR A 13 10.52 -5.86 -5.63
C TYR A 13 9.52 -4.76 -5.98
N ALA A 14 8.56 -5.04 -6.88
CA ALA A 14 7.53 -4.07 -7.25
C ALA A 14 6.62 -3.70 -6.06
N ALA A 15 6.23 -4.69 -5.23
CA ALA A 15 5.48 -4.45 -4.00
C ALA A 15 6.27 -3.57 -3.01
N GLY A 16 7.57 -3.82 -2.86
CA GLY A 16 8.46 -2.99 -2.04
C GLY A 16 8.56 -1.55 -2.54
N ALA A 17 8.66 -1.34 -3.85
CA ALA A 17 8.67 0.00 -4.45
C ALA A 17 7.37 0.77 -4.17
N MET A 18 6.21 0.10 -4.26
CA MET A 18 4.93 0.71 -3.93
C MET A 18 4.83 1.10 -2.44
N ILE A 19 5.37 0.30 -1.52
CA ILE A 19 5.42 0.65 -0.09
C ILE A 19 6.32 1.87 0.14
N PHE A 20 7.48 1.94 -0.52
CA PHE A 20 8.40 3.07 -0.38
C PHE A 20 7.77 4.39 -0.83
N VAL A 21 7.15 4.43 -2.01
CA VAL A 21 6.45 5.61 -2.53
C VAL A 21 5.33 6.07 -1.60
N VAL A 22 4.57 5.13 -1.03
CA VAL A 22 3.50 5.47 -0.10
C VAL A 22 4.04 6.10 1.18
N VAL A 23 5.12 5.57 1.76
CA VAL A 23 5.68 6.08 3.03
C VAL A 23 6.41 7.39 2.86
N GLU A 24 7.19 7.56 1.79
CA GLU A 24 8.08 8.72 1.60
C GLU A 24 7.40 9.89 0.87
N GLU A 25 6.37 9.64 0.05
CA GLU A 25 5.65 10.70 -0.66
C GLU A 25 4.22 10.81 -0.16
N VAL A 26 3.41 9.74 -0.27
CA VAL A 26 1.95 9.83 -0.06
C VAL A 26 1.59 10.20 1.38
N VAL A 27 2.21 9.55 2.38
CA VAL A 27 1.98 9.85 3.80
C VAL A 27 2.40 11.28 4.14
N PRO A 28 3.66 11.72 3.92
CA PRO A 28 4.07 13.09 4.24
C PRO A 28 3.34 14.16 3.44
N GLU A 29 3.01 13.95 2.17
CA GLU A 29 2.17 14.89 1.39
C GLU A 29 0.78 15.04 2.02
N SER A 30 0.19 13.92 2.47
CA SER A 30 -1.10 13.93 3.16
C SER A 30 -1.04 14.63 4.54
N GLN A 31 0.10 14.53 5.24
CA GLN A 31 0.34 15.22 6.52
C GLN A 31 0.71 16.72 6.32
N SER A 32 1.32 17.09 5.20
CA SER A 32 1.79 18.44 4.85
C SER A 32 0.65 19.47 4.86
N SER A 33 -0.57 19.02 4.57
CA SER A 33 -1.78 19.87 4.60
C SER A 33 -2.29 20.20 6.01
N GLY A 34 -1.60 19.77 7.07
CA GLY A 34 -1.93 20.09 8.48
C GLY A 34 -3.01 19.21 9.11
N ASN A 35 -3.60 18.29 8.36
CA ASN A 35 -4.68 17.39 8.80
C ASN A 35 -4.19 15.95 9.01
N GLY A 36 -3.11 15.79 9.77
CA GLY A 36 -2.44 14.50 9.88
C GLY A 36 -3.30 13.37 10.47
N ASP A 37 -4.19 13.71 11.40
CA ASP A 37 -5.15 12.76 11.94
C ASP A 37 -6.15 12.28 10.88
N LEU A 38 -6.57 13.17 9.97
CA LEU A 38 -7.51 12.86 8.90
C LEU A 38 -6.87 11.95 7.85
N ALA A 39 -5.61 12.21 7.51
CA ALA A 39 -4.82 11.37 6.61
C ALA A 39 -4.60 9.97 7.21
N THR A 40 -4.23 9.89 8.49
CA THR A 40 -4.06 8.60 9.19
C THR A 40 -5.38 7.82 9.28
N MET A 41 -6.49 8.50 9.58
CA MET A 41 -7.83 7.89 9.55
C MET A 41 -8.22 7.40 8.14
N GLY A 42 -7.87 8.14 7.09
CA GLY A 42 -8.08 7.73 5.71
C GLY A 42 -7.30 6.47 5.33
N VAL A 43 -6.04 6.36 5.75
CA VAL A 43 -5.21 5.15 5.56
C VAL A 43 -5.81 3.96 6.30
N LEU A 44 -6.22 4.13 7.57
CA LEU A 44 -6.88 3.09 8.36
C LEU A 44 -8.18 2.62 7.71
N PHE A 45 -9.00 3.56 7.23
CA PHE A 45 -10.25 3.25 6.55
C PHE A 45 -10.01 2.50 5.23
N GLY A 46 -9.08 2.97 4.40
CA GLY A 46 -8.71 2.32 3.14
C GLY A 46 -8.18 0.90 3.37
N PHE A 47 -7.34 0.71 4.40
CA PHE A 47 -6.86 -0.61 4.80
C PHE A 47 -8.00 -1.52 5.27
N ALA A 48 -8.91 -1.02 6.10
CA ALA A 48 -10.08 -1.78 6.54
C ALA A 48 -10.97 -2.19 5.36
N VAL A 49 -11.24 -1.29 4.41
CA VAL A 49 -12.01 -1.60 3.19
C VAL A 49 -11.30 -2.64 2.34
N MET A 50 -9.98 -2.51 2.13
CA MET A 50 -9.19 -3.52 1.41
C MET A 50 -9.30 -4.89 2.06
N MET A 51 -9.14 -4.98 3.39
CA MET A 51 -9.25 -6.24 4.13
C MET A 51 -10.66 -6.84 4.04
N VAL A 52 -11.71 -6.01 4.14
CA VAL A 52 -13.10 -6.47 3.99
C VAL A 52 -13.36 -6.99 2.57
N LEU A 53 -12.87 -6.29 1.55
CA LEU A 53 -13.02 -6.72 0.16
C LEU A 53 -12.25 -8.03 -0.12
N ASP A 54 -11.04 -8.19 0.40
CA ASP A 54 -10.25 -9.42 0.26
C ASP A 54 -10.95 -10.62 0.94
N VAL A 55 -11.53 -10.42 2.12
CA VAL A 55 -12.31 -11.46 2.82
C VAL A 55 -13.66 -11.75 2.16
N ALA A 56 -14.32 -10.74 1.59
CA ALA A 56 -15.65 -10.88 1.00
C ALA A 56 -15.64 -11.36 -0.46
N LEU A 57 -14.59 -11.05 -1.22
CA LEU A 57 -14.39 -11.51 -2.61
C LEU A 57 -13.46 -12.72 -2.70
N GLY A 58 -12.75 -13.05 -1.61
CA GLY A 58 -11.89 -14.21 -1.46
C GLY A 58 -12.64 -15.53 -1.36
#